data_AF-A0A1V6UD06-F1
#
_entry.id   AF-A0A1V6UD06-F1
#
_cell.length_a   1.000
_cell.length_b   1.000
_cell.length_c   1.000
_cell.angle_alpha   90.00
_cell.angle_beta   90.00
_cell.angle_gamma   90.00
#
_symmetry.space_group_name_H-M   'P 1'
#
loop_
_entity.id
_entity.type
_entity.pdbx_description
1 polymer ?
#
loop_
_entity_poly.entity_id
_entity_poly.type
_entity_poly.pdbx_seq_one_letter_code
_entity_poly.pdbx_strand_id
1 'polypeptide(L)'
;MSYADAAAKGPKQSPEDVSVSCPILNRAPPVGGVYHDESESTASLIDVDGPHVQTVESDFLDNDVKTTTQAERIEREAEEKEKRENEEKKKAKAHKAKSSGICGNSGNPVFIANAAIATVVGAGLGFGAYKQHARGNLSWELVGLSAGAVGVFGAVDYFVSKWFLQNKFPPK
;
A
#
# COMPACT_ATOMS: atom_id res chain seq x y z
N MET A 1 -2.26 -17.55 -7.66
CA MET A 1 -0.82 -17.78 -7.89
C MET A 1 -0.07 -16.96 -6.85
N SER A 2 0.72 -17.61 -5.98
CA SER A 2 1.46 -16.94 -4.90
C SER A 2 2.84 -16.49 -5.40
N TYR A 3 3.34 -15.36 -4.89
CA TYR A 3 4.68 -14.84 -5.21
C TYR A 3 5.79 -15.84 -4.85
N ALA A 4 5.56 -16.63 -3.80
CA ALA A 4 6.48 -17.67 -3.36
C ALA A 4 6.65 -18.79 -4.39
N ASP A 5 5.58 -19.18 -5.09
CA ASP A 5 5.63 -20.22 -6.14
C ASP A 5 6.37 -19.75 -7.40
N ALA A 6 6.34 -18.45 -7.68
CA ALA A 6 7.08 -17.87 -8.81
C ALA A 6 8.59 -17.81 -8.50
N ALA A 7 8.97 -17.46 -7.28
CA ALA A 7 10.37 -17.40 -6.84
C ALA A 7 11.03 -18.79 -6.77
N ALA A 8 10.27 -19.82 -6.38
CA ALA A 8 10.76 -21.20 -6.31
C ALA A 8 11.07 -21.83 -7.68
N LYS A 9 10.65 -21.20 -8.79
CA LYS A 9 10.87 -21.65 -10.16
C LYS A 9 12.07 -20.98 -10.85
N GLY A 10 12.96 -20.34 -10.09
CA GLY A 10 14.21 -19.79 -10.62
C GLY A 10 15.08 -20.85 -11.34
N PRO A 11 16.00 -20.41 -12.23
CA PRO A 11 16.88 -21.32 -12.96
C PRO A 11 17.69 -22.17 -11.98
N LYS A 12 17.60 -23.49 -12.13
CA LYS A 12 18.40 -24.43 -11.33
C LYS A 12 19.81 -24.47 -11.91
N GLN A 13 20.81 -24.18 -11.09
CA GLN A 13 22.23 -24.27 -11.46
C GLN A 13 22.55 -25.66 -12.04
N SER A 14 23.19 -25.71 -13.21
CA SER A 14 23.66 -26.95 -13.82
C SER A 14 24.98 -27.40 -13.16
N PRO A 15 25.29 -28.70 -13.14
CA PRO A 15 26.49 -29.23 -12.46
C PRO A 15 27.81 -28.71 -13.04
N GLU A 16 27.80 -28.21 -14.29
CA GLU A 16 28.95 -27.58 -14.93
C GLU A 16 29.34 -26.24 -14.28
N ASP A 17 28.37 -25.46 -13.77
CA ASP A 17 28.61 -24.19 -13.08
C ASP A 17 29.32 -24.37 -11.72
N VAL A 18 29.20 -25.56 -11.11
CA VAL A 18 29.87 -25.91 -9.84
C VAL A 18 31.37 -26.14 -10.07
N SER A 19 31.73 -26.66 -11.25
CA SER A 19 33.12 -27.01 -11.59
C SER A 19 33.99 -25.80 -11.92
N VAL A 20 33.38 -24.70 -12.36
CA VAL A 20 34.09 -23.43 -12.64
C VAL A 20 34.37 -22.65 -11.36
N SER A 21 33.55 -22.84 -10.31
CA SER A 21 33.68 -22.11 -9.04
C SER A 21 34.62 -22.79 -8.03
N CYS A 22 35.10 -24.01 -8.29
CA CYS A 22 35.93 -24.76 -7.36
C CYS A 22 37.20 -25.34 -8.02
N PRO A 23 38.25 -24.53 -8.19
CA PRO A 23 39.61 -25.05 -8.25
C PRO A 23 40.02 -25.46 -6.82
N ILE A 24 39.41 -26.51 -6.27
CA ILE A 24 39.92 -27.20 -5.07
C ILE A 24 41.09 -28.07 -5.54
N LEU A 25 42.23 -27.44 -5.81
CA LEU A 25 43.57 -28.01 -5.84
C LEU A 25 44.54 -26.85 -6.08
N ASN A 26 44.84 -26.10 -5.02
CA ASN A 26 46.20 -25.70 -4.66
C ASN A 26 46.17 -24.92 -3.34
N ARG A 27 46.84 -25.51 -2.36
CA ARG A 27 47.18 -24.97 -1.04
C ARG A 27 47.59 -23.50 -1.14
N ALA A 28 47.00 -22.62 -0.32
CA ALA A 28 47.42 -21.22 -0.25
C ALA A 28 48.93 -21.13 0.04
N PRO A 29 49.69 -20.26 -0.67
CA PRO A 29 51.11 -20.08 -0.39
C PRO A 29 51.30 -19.54 1.03
N PRO A 30 52.35 -19.98 1.76
CA PRO A 30 52.60 -19.49 3.11
C PRO A 30 52.87 -17.98 3.06
N VAL A 31 52.15 -17.21 3.88
CA VAL A 31 52.38 -15.78 4.06
C VAL A 31 53.70 -15.56 4.78
N GLY A 32 54.57 -14.70 4.23
CA GLY A 32 55.86 -14.37 4.83
C GLY A 32 55.67 -13.68 6.19
N GLY A 33 56.52 -14.01 7.16
CA GLY A 33 56.44 -13.47 8.53
C GLY A 33 56.65 -11.95 8.58
N VAL A 34 56.00 -11.30 9.55
CA VAL A 34 56.12 -9.86 9.81
C VAL A 34 57.41 -9.60 10.59
N TYR A 35 58.25 -8.69 10.08
CA TYR A 35 59.42 -8.18 10.81
C TYR A 35 58.93 -7.16 11.85
N HIS A 36 59.16 -7.43 13.13
CA HIS A 36 58.96 -6.42 14.18
C HIS A 36 60.27 -5.67 14.38
N ASP A 37 60.25 -4.37 14.10
CA ASP A 37 61.28 -3.43 14.57
C ASP A 37 60.57 -2.57 15.62
N GLU A 38 60.92 -2.74 16.89
CA GLU A 38 60.26 -2.11 18.04
C GLU A 38 60.61 -0.61 18.22
N SER A 39 60.84 0.11 17.12
CA SER A 39 61.43 1.45 17.15
C SER A 39 60.49 2.63 16.87
N GLU A 40 59.18 2.43 16.66
CA GLU A 40 58.24 3.54 16.39
C GLU A 40 57.30 3.82 17.58
N SER A 41 57.88 4.49 18.56
CA SER A 41 57.27 5.00 19.80
C SER A 41 56.03 5.88 19.55
N THR A 42 54.86 5.48 20.05
CA THR A 42 53.57 6.20 19.97
C THR A 42 53.41 7.33 20.98
N ALA A 43 54.51 7.84 21.54
CA ALA A 43 54.51 8.70 22.72
C ALA A 43 54.40 10.22 22.45
N SER A 44 54.23 10.69 21.21
CA SER A 44 54.18 12.14 20.92
C SER A 44 53.09 12.58 19.93
N LEU A 45 51.82 12.32 20.23
CA LEU A 45 50.71 13.01 19.55
C LEU A 45 49.63 13.49 20.54
N ILE A 46 50.06 14.27 21.54
CA ILE A 46 49.25 15.29 22.23
C ILE A 46 49.39 16.55 21.35
N ASP A 47 48.37 17.28 20.91
CA ASP A 47 47.11 17.68 21.55
C ASP A 47 46.07 18.02 20.45
N VAL A 48 44.84 17.52 20.55
CA VAL A 48 43.70 17.92 19.70
C VAL A 48 42.61 18.56 20.57
N ASP A 49 43.00 19.38 21.54
CA ASP A 49 42.08 20.25 22.26
C ASP A 49 41.92 21.60 21.53
N GLY A 50 41.29 21.54 20.36
CA GLY A 50 40.44 22.64 19.89
C GLY A 50 39.00 22.19 20.08
N PRO A 51 38.13 22.90 20.82
CA PRO A 51 36.72 22.59 20.85
C PRO A 51 36.12 22.98 19.49
N HIS A 52 36.42 22.22 18.44
CA HIS A 52 35.74 22.34 17.15
C HIS A 52 34.43 21.58 17.22
N VAL A 53 33.56 22.01 18.13
CA VAL A 53 32.15 21.66 18.05
C VAL A 53 31.61 22.50 16.90
N GLN A 54 31.47 21.89 15.72
CA GLN A 54 30.68 22.47 14.65
C GLN A 54 29.22 22.49 15.12
N THR A 55 28.86 23.51 15.90
CA THR A 55 27.47 23.82 16.16
C THR A 55 26.86 24.24 14.85
N VAL A 56 25.87 23.48 14.39
CA VAL A 56 25.03 23.87 13.26
C VAL A 56 24.47 25.26 13.58
N GLU A 57 24.62 26.20 12.64
CA GLU A 57 24.08 27.55 12.78
C GLU A 57 22.57 27.46 13.07
N SER A 58 22.05 28.36 13.92
CA SER A 58 20.61 28.39 14.26
C SER A 58 19.72 28.50 13.02
N ASP A 59 20.26 29.11 11.96
CA ASP A 59 19.56 29.47 10.74
C ASP A 59 19.70 28.36 9.68
N PHE A 60 20.21 27.18 10.04
CA PHE A 60 20.40 26.04 9.12
C PHE A 60 19.10 25.60 8.44
N LEU A 61 17.96 25.74 9.12
CA LEU A 61 16.65 25.40 8.55
C LEU A 61 16.17 26.38 7.47
N ASP A 62 16.67 27.63 7.49
CA ASP A 62 16.27 28.69 6.56
C ASP A 62 17.21 28.80 5.35
N ASN A 63 18.30 28.04 5.33
CA ASN A 63 19.26 28.04 4.23
C ASN A 63 18.69 27.37 2.98
N ASP A 64 18.89 28.03 1.83
CA ASP A 64 18.46 27.49 0.54
C ASP A 64 19.23 26.21 0.16
N VAL A 65 18.52 25.25 -0.45
CA VAL A 65 19.03 23.91 -0.72
C VAL A 65 19.91 23.95 -1.97
N LYS A 66 21.21 24.11 -1.75
CA LYS A 66 22.22 24.28 -2.82
C LYS A 66 22.43 23.03 -3.69
N THR A 67 21.85 21.88 -3.34
CA THR A 67 22.07 20.61 -4.04
C THR A 67 20.80 20.10 -4.71
N THR A 68 20.93 19.65 -5.95
CA THR A 68 19.80 19.20 -6.79
C THR A 68 19.11 17.95 -6.23
N THR A 69 19.85 17.06 -5.56
CA THR A 69 19.33 15.82 -4.96
C THR A 69 18.47 16.06 -3.73
N GLN A 70 18.77 17.09 -2.94
CA GLN A 70 17.96 17.47 -1.79
C GLN A 70 16.69 18.21 -2.20
N ALA A 71 16.75 19.03 -3.26
CA ALA A 71 15.57 19.67 -3.85
C ALA A 71 14.54 18.62 -4.33
N GLU A 72 15.00 17.58 -5.04
CA GLU A 72 14.13 16.48 -5.50
C GLU A 72 13.47 15.73 -4.33
N ARG A 73 14.17 15.59 -3.19
CA ARG A 73 13.59 14.98 -1.98
C ARG A 73 12.47 15.84 -1.40
N ILE A 74 12.65 17.15 -1.36
CA ILE A 74 11.64 18.10 -0.85
C ILE A 74 10.40 18.10 -1.73
N GLU A 75 10.56 18.12 -3.06
CA GLU A 75 9.45 18.05 -4.00
C GLU A 75 8.64 16.76 -3.83
N ARG A 76 9.33 15.62 -3.70
CA ARG A 76 8.68 14.32 -3.49
C ARG A 76 7.93 14.26 -2.15
N GLU A 77 8.52 14.77 -1.08
CA GLU A 77 7.87 14.85 0.22
C GLU A 77 6.67 15.82 0.21
N ALA A 78 6.73 16.91 -0.55
CA ALA A 78 5.62 17.83 -0.74
C ALA A 78 4.47 17.18 -1.53
N GLU A 79 4.78 16.46 -2.61
CA GLU A 79 3.78 15.74 -3.41
C GLU A 79 3.11 14.62 -2.60
N GLU A 80 3.88 13.88 -1.80
CA GLU A 80 3.31 12.87 -0.89
C GLU A 80 2.43 13.49 0.20
N LYS A 81 2.82 14.64 0.76
CA LYS A 81 1.99 15.39 1.71
C LYS A 81 0.70 15.87 1.06
N GLU A 82 0.76 16.41 -0.16
CA GLU A 82 -0.43 16.85 -0.90
C GLU A 82 -1.36 15.67 -1.23
N LYS A 83 -0.81 14.53 -1.65
CA LYS A 83 -1.58 13.30 -1.90
C LYS A 83 -2.28 12.83 -0.64
N ARG A 84 -1.59 12.77 0.49
CA ARG A 84 -2.18 12.39 1.79
C ARG A 84 -3.26 13.37 2.22
N GLU A 85 -3.02 14.67 2.11
CA GLU A 85 -4.01 15.70 2.47
C GLU A 85 -5.24 15.62 1.55
N ASN A 86 -5.06 15.37 0.25
CA ASN A 86 -6.16 15.20 -0.70
C ASN A 86 -6.95 13.92 -0.41
N GLU A 87 -6.28 12.82 -0.08
CA GLU A 87 -6.92 11.59 0.37
C GLU A 87 -7.70 11.79 1.67
N GLU A 88 -7.15 12.49 2.65
CA GLU A 88 -7.83 12.83 3.90
C GLU A 88 -9.02 13.77 3.66
N LYS A 89 -8.89 14.79 2.81
CA LYS A 89 -9.99 15.65 2.38
C LYS A 89 -11.08 14.84 1.67
N LYS A 90 -10.73 13.88 0.82
CA LYS A 90 -11.68 12.97 0.16
C LYS A 90 -12.37 12.07 1.16
N LYS A 91 -11.64 11.49 2.11
CA LYS A 91 -12.18 10.67 3.21
C LYS A 91 -13.11 11.48 4.10
N ALA A 92 -12.74 12.70 4.47
CA ALA A 92 -13.55 13.61 5.27
C ALA A 92 -14.81 14.04 4.53
N LYS A 93 -14.73 14.37 3.23
CA LYS A 93 -15.90 14.67 2.39
C LYS A 93 -16.82 13.46 2.26
N ALA A 94 -16.28 12.26 2.06
CA ALA A 94 -17.05 11.02 2.00
C ALA A 94 -17.72 10.72 3.35
N HIS A 95 -17.02 10.93 4.46
CA HIS A 95 -17.56 10.74 5.81
C HIS A 95 -18.64 11.78 6.14
N LYS A 96 -18.45 13.05 5.75
CA LYS A 96 -19.44 14.12 5.90
C LYS A 96 -20.69 13.88 5.04
N ALA A 97 -20.53 13.42 3.80
CA ALA A 97 -21.65 13.07 2.93
C ALA A 97 -22.42 11.84 3.44
N LYS A 98 -21.71 10.82 3.95
CA LYS A 98 -22.33 9.66 4.60
C LYS A 98 -23.04 10.07 5.89
N SER A 99 -22.44 10.93 6.71
CA SER A 99 -23.04 11.34 7.98
C SER A 99 -24.21 12.30 7.80
N SER A 100 -24.21 13.19 6.81
CA SER A 100 -25.31 14.13 6.61
C SER A 100 -26.50 13.48 5.88
N GLY A 101 -26.25 12.69 4.83
CA GLY A 101 -27.32 12.10 4.00
C GLY A 101 -28.00 10.87 4.61
N ILE A 102 -27.24 9.99 5.26
CA ILE A 102 -27.79 8.75 5.84
C ILE A 102 -28.37 9.01 7.24
N CYS A 103 -27.70 9.83 8.07
CA CYS A 103 -28.20 10.13 9.42
C CYS A 103 -29.47 11.00 9.37
N GLY A 104 -29.51 12.00 8.48
CA GLY A 104 -30.67 12.89 8.32
C GLY A 104 -31.95 12.17 7.92
N ASN A 105 -31.84 11.04 7.20
CA ASN A 105 -32.97 10.25 6.75
C ASN A 105 -33.03 8.83 7.36
N SER A 106 -32.31 8.62 8.47
CA SER A 106 -32.25 7.33 9.20
C SER A 106 -33.60 6.88 9.75
N GLY A 107 -34.55 7.79 9.95
CA GLY A 107 -35.93 7.49 10.35
C GLY A 107 -36.90 7.24 9.18
N ASN A 108 -36.43 7.27 7.93
CA ASN A 108 -37.29 7.02 6.78
C ASN A 108 -37.37 5.51 6.48
N PRO A 109 -38.56 4.90 6.53
CA PRO A 109 -38.71 3.46 6.38
C PRO A 109 -38.25 2.95 5.01
N VAL A 110 -38.31 3.78 3.95
CA VAL A 110 -37.84 3.42 2.61
C VAL A 110 -36.32 3.19 2.61
N PHE A 111 -35.57 4.03 3.32
CA PHE A 111 -34.11 3.92 3.38
C PHE A 111 -33.67 2.71 4.22
N ILE A 112 -34.36 2.46 5.34
CA ILE A 112 -34.11 1.28 6.17
C ILE A 112 -34.41 0.00 5.40
N ALA A 113 -35.55 -0.05 4.71
CA ALA A 113 -35.97 -1.21 3.91
C ALA A 113 -34.97 -1.49 2.77
N ASN A 114 -34.57 -0.47 2.01
CA ASN A 114 -33.61 -0.63 0.91
C ASN A 114 -32.24 -1.05 1.43
N ALA A 115 -31.81 -0.52 2.59
CA ALA A 115 -30.58 -0.97 3.24
C ALA A 115 -30.65 -2.47 3.64
N ALA A 116 -31.77 -2.91 4.21
CA ALA A 116 -31.97 -4.31 4.57
C ALA A 116 -32.02 -5.23 3.34
N ILE A 117 -32.66 -4.80 2.26
CA ILE A 117 -32.69 -5.55 1.00
C ILE A 117 -31.27 -5.65 0.42
N ALA A 118 -30.54 -4.53 0.39
CA ALA A 118 -29.18 -4.51 -0.12
C ALA A 118 -28.22 -5.42 0.67
N THR A 119 -28.36 -5.48 2.00
CA THR A 119 -27.53 -6.38 2.83
C THR A 119 -27.87 -7.85 2.57
N VAL A 120 -29.14 -8.21 2.49
CA VAL A 120 -29.58 -9.59 2.19
C VAL A 120 -29.13 -10.02 0.79
N VAL A 121 -29.35 -9.17 -0.22
CA VAL A 121 -28.94 -9.45 -1.60
C VAL A 121 -27.42 -9.55 -1.70
N GLY A 122 -26.68 -8.61 -1.09
CA GLY A 122 -25.22 -8.61 -1.07
C GLY A 122 -24.63 -9.84 -0.38
N ALA A 123 -25.16 -10.23 0.78
CA ALA A 123 -24.74 -11.42 1.50
C ALA A 123 -25.05 -12.71 0.72
N GLY A 124 -26.26 -12.80 0.14
CA GLY A 124 -26.67 -13.96 -0.65
C GLY A 124 -25.84 -14.14 -1.92
N LEU A 125 -25.63 -13.07 -2.68
CA LEU A 125 -24.80 -13.09 -3.88
C LEU A 125 -23.33 -13.33 -3.56
N GLY A 126 -22.80 -12.72 -2.50
CA GLY A 126 -21.43 -12.93 -2.04
C GLY A 126 -21.17 -14.38 -1.63
N PHE A 127 -22.08 -14.98 -0.87
CA PHE A 127 -21.98 -16.38 -0.47
C PHE A 127 -22.12 -17.34 -1.66
N GLY A 128 -23.07 -17.08 -2.56
CA GLY A 128 -23.27 -17.86 -3.78
C GLY A 128 -22.06 -17.81 -4.71
N ALA A 129 -21.52 -16.62 -4.95
CA ALA A 129 -20.32 -16.41 -5.76
C ALA A 129 -19.10 -17.09 -5.13
N TYR A 130 -18.92 -16.99 -3.80
CA TYR A 130 -17.84 -17.69 -3.09
C TYR A 130 -17.92 -19.20 -3.28
N LYS A 131 -19.11 -19.79 -3.09
CA LYS A 131 -19.31 -21.25 -3.28
C LYS A 131 -19.04 -21.68 -4.71
N GLN A 132 -19.44 -20.88 -5.69
CA GLN A 132 -19.22 -21.17 -7.10
C GLN A 132 -17.76 -20.97 -7.52
N HIS A 133 -17.09 -19.97 -6.96
CA HIS A 133 -15.66 -19.74 -7.12
C HIS A 133 -14.83 -20.89 -6.53
N ALA A 134 -15.16 -21.35 -5.32
CA ALA A 134 -14.50 -22.48 -4.67
C ALA A 134 -14.64 -23.80 -5.46
N ARG A 135 -15.69 -23.92 -6.29
CA ARG A 135 -15.92 -25.05 -7.19
C ARG A 135 -15.28 -24.90 -8.58
N GLY A 136 -14.63 -23.76 -8.86
CA GLY A 136 -14.04 -23.46 -10.17
C GLY A 136 -15.04 -23.16 -11.28
N ASN A 137 -16.34 -23.06 -10.98
CA ASN A 137 -17.42 -22.96 -11.98
C ASN A 137 -17.98 -21.54 -12.10
N LEU A 138 -17.20 -20.51 -11.75
CA LEU A 138 -17.62 -19.12 -11.88
C LEU A 138 -17.53 -18.68 -13.34
N SER A 139 -18.64 -18.77 -14.07
CA SER A 139 -18.69 -18.34 -15.47
C SER A 139 -19.04 -16.86 -15.61
N TRP A 140 -18.44 -16.19 -16.60
CA TRP A 140 -18.80 -14.82 -16.97
C TRP A 140 -20.26 -14.69 -17.41
N GLU A 141 -20.83 -15.76 -17.98
CA GLU A 141 -22.25 -15.82 -18.33
C GLU A 141 -23.16 -15.78 -17.09
N LEU A 142 -22.82 -16.55 -16.04
CA LEU A 142 -23.56 -16.52 -14.78
C LEU A 142 -23.44 -15.16 -14.09
N VAL A 143 -22.22 -14.58 -14.10
CA VAL A 143 -22.00 -13.22 -13.61
C VAL A 143 -22.86 -12.23 -14.40
N GLY A 144 -22.86 -12.31 -15.73
CA GLY A 144 -23.66 -11.46 -16.61
C GLY A 144 -25.17 -11.59 -16.36
N LEU A 145 -25.69 -12.80 -16.24
CA LEU A 145 -27.10 -13.04 -15.91
C LEU A 145 -27.48 -12.50 -14.53
N SER A 146 -26.63 -12.74 -13.52
CA SER A 146 -26.86 -12.23 -12.16
C SER A 146 -26.80 -10.70 -12.10
N ALA A 147 -25.85 -10.08 -12.80
CA ALA A 147 -25.75 -8.63 -12.93
C ALA A 147 -26.96 -8.05 -13.65
N GLY A 148 -27.44 -8.72 -14.70
CA GLY A 148 -28.66 -8.35 -15.42
C GLY A 148 -29.90 -8.39 -14.52
N ALA A 149 -30.07 -9.47 -13.75
CA ALA A 149 -31.18 -9.61 -12.80
C ALA A 149 -31.15 -8.51 -11.72
N VAL A 150 -29.97 -8.23 -11.15
CA VAL A 150 -29.80 -7.14 -10.17
C VAL A 150 -30.08 -5.77 -10.81
N GLY A 151 -29.67 -5.56 -12.07
CA GLY A 151 -29.95 -4.35 -12.82
C GLY A 151 -31.46 -4.10 -13.01
N VAL A 152 -32.21 -5.13 -13.42
CA VAL A 152 -33.68 -5.05 -13.56
C VAL A 152 -34.34 -4.78 -12.20
N PHE A 153 -33.92 -5.49 -11.16
CA PHE A 153 -34.44 -5.28 -9.80
C PHE A 153 -34.19 -3.84 -9.31
N GLY A 154 -32.97 -3.33 -9.51
CA GLY A 154 -32.62 -1.96 -9.13
C GLY A 154 -33.41 -0.89 -9.89
N ALA A 155 -33.73 -1.11 -11.17
CA ALA A 155 -34.59 -0.20 -11.93
C ALA A 155 -36.01 -0.15 -11.34
N VAL A 156 -36.61 -1.30 -11.03
CA VAL A 156 -37.94 -1.38 -10.41
C VAL A 156 -37.94 -0.73 -9.03
N ASP A 157 -36.96 -1.07 -8.19
CA ASP A 157 -36.80 -0.50 -6.85
C ASP A 157 -36.66 1.03 -6.87
N TYR A 158 -35.93 1.57 -7.84
CA TYR A 158 -35.78 3.01 -8.01
C TYR A 158 -37.11 3.72 -8.26
N PHE A 159 -37.96 3.20 -9.17
CA PHE A 159 -39.25 3.83 -9.46
C PHE A 159 -40.22 3.73 -8.28
N VAL A 160 -40.25 2.58 -7.60
CA VAL A 160 -41.08 2.38 -6.41
C VAL A 160 -40.63 3.31 -5.28
N SER A 161 -39.33 3.32 -4.98
CA SER A 161 -38.73 4.19 -3.95
C SER A 161 -38.98 5.66 -4.27
N LYS A 162 -38.80 6.10 -5.52
CA LYS A 162 -39.08 7.47 -5.95
C LYS A 162 -40.54 7.86 -5.71
N TRP A 163 -41.49 6.98 -6.04
CA TRP A 163 -42.91 7.22 -5.79
C TRP A 163 -43.21 7.34 -4.29
N PHE A 164 -42.67 6.44 -3.46
CA PHE A 164 -42.87 6.50 -2.00
C PHE A 164 -42.25 7.74 -1.38
N LEU A 165 -41.06 8.15 -1.83
CA LEU A 165 -40.39 9.34 -1.34
C LEU A 165 -41.12 10.62 -1.76
N GLN A 166 -41.70 10.67 -2.96
CA GLN A 166 -42.45 11.84 -3.41
C GLN A 166 -43.86 11.93 -2.78
N ASN A 167 -44.51 10.80 -2.53
CA ASN A 167 -45.93 10.79 -2.13
C ASN A 167 -46.17 10.62 -0.63
N LYS A 168 -45.33 9.87 0.09
CA LYS A 168 -45.60 9.46 1.49
C LYS A 168 -44.46 9.74 2.46
N PHE A 169 -43.20 9.66 2.03
CA PHE A 169 -42.03 9.79 2.89
C PHE A 169 -40.97 10.73 2.28
N PRO A 170 -41.23 12.04 2.21
CA PRO A 170 -40.26 12.99 1.66
C PRO A 170 -38.93 12.93 2.42
N PRO A 171 -37.79 12.98 1.70
CA PRO A 171 -36.47 13.03 2.34
C PRO A 171 -36.34 14.35 3.12
N LYS A 172 -35.71 14.26 4.29
CA LYS A 172 -35.43 15.40 5.18
C LYS A 172 -34.08 16.03 4.90
#